data_AF-A0A6N9L695-F1
#
_entry.id   AF-A0A6N9L695-F1
#
_cell.length_a   1.000
_cell.length_b   1.000
_cell.length_c   1.000
_cell.angle_alpha   90.00
_cell.angle_beta   90.00
_cell.angle_gamma   90.00
#
_symmetry.space_group_name_H-M   'P 1'
#
loop_
_entity.id
_entity.type
_entity.pdbx_description
1 polymer ?
#
loop_
_entity_poly.entity_id
_entity_poly.type
_entity_poly.pdbx_seq_one_letter_code
_entity_poly.pdbx_strand_id
1 'polypeptide(L)'
;MNLPVWFDGQNINEALFCEEFLHERRIIFANGAFFTPDGRVTDDLPLRGEIYDKLKFCAVNNIPRKITNILEVLKLEAQVSDFPPEQDRIHVANGTLLLNGTFTEGRPAIVRSRLPVGYNPDAPAPVIWLNFLDGLLYAEDIPTLQEFIGYCLIPSNKGQRMMVIKGNGGEGKSQIGAVLSTIFGTNMKDGSIGKISENRFARADLEHILLCVDDDMRMEALRQTNYVKSIVTAQGKMDLERKGKQSYQGWMFARLLAFSNGDLQALYDRSDGFYRRQLVLTTKEKPVGRADDPDLAEKMKAEAEGIFLWAFEGLQRLVANNFKFSESDRIRENREAVKRDNNNIFDFMESEGYIRCKADASISSKDFYEIYRMWCEENSLAPLKARSFSDAMIANAGRFNLEHCNNITNSAGRRVWGFMGVEAVARPHINGFYDVSSCTYVPEEWRD
;
A
#
# COMPACT_ATOMS: atom_id res chain seq x y z
N MET A 1 47.74 10.54 -31.39
CA MET A 1 46.77 9.88 -30.50
C MET A 1 46.18 8.71 -31.26
N ASN A 2 46.20 7.50 -30.69
CA ASN A 2 45.39 6.42 -31.25
C ASN A 2 43.93 6.77 -30.98
N LEU A 3 43.16 6.98 -32.04
CA LEU A 3 41.71 7.16 -31.91
C LEU A 3 41.08 5.82 -31.50
N PRO A 4 39.98 5.85 -30.73
CA PRO A 4 39.22 4.64 -30.45
C PRO A 4 38.74 3.97 -31.74
N VAL A 5 38.58 2.64 -31.71
CA VAL A 5 38.18 1.85 -32.89
C VAL A 5 36.82 2.27 -33.45
N TRP A 6 35.95 2.81 -32.59
CA TRP A 6 34.63 3.31 -32.95
C TRP A 6 34.62 4.74 -33.51
N PHE A 7 35.76 5.44 -33.63
CA PHE A 7 35.84 6.82 -34.12
C PHE A 7 36.89 6.97 -35.24
N ASP A 8 36.43 7.38 -36.43
CA ASP A 8 37.29 7.55 -37.62
C ASP A 8 37.88 8.98 -37.78
N GLY A 9 37.66 9.86 -36.79
CA GLY A 9 38.03 11.27 -36.84
C GLY A 9 36.88 12.21 -37.23
N GLN A 10 35.79 11.68 -37.81
CA GLN A 10 34.63 12.46 -38.23
C GLN A 10 33.29 11.85 -37.77
N ASN A 11 33.19 10.53 -37.69
CA ASN A 11 31.97 9.79 -37.39
C ASN A 11 32.21 8.81 -36.24
N ILE A 12 31.15 8.58 -35.46
CA ILE A 12 31.11 7.57 -34.40
C ILE A 12 30.29 6.38 -34.89
N ASN A 13 30.90 5.20 -34.87
CA ASN A 13 30.22 3.92 -35.02
C ASN A 13 29.57 3.55 -33.68
N GLU A 14 28.25 3.66 -33.61
CA GLU A 14 27.46 3.49 -32.38
C GLU A 14 27.51 2.04 -31.87
N ALA A 15 27.58 1.04 -32.76
CA ALA A 15 27.65 -0.37 -32.38
C ALA A 15 29.01 -0.72 -31.77
N LEU A 16 30.11 -0.34 -32.43
CA LEU A 16 31.46 -0.55 -31.87
C LEU A 16 31.69 0.23 -30.58
N PHE A 17 31.09 1.43 -30.44
CA PHE A 17 31.09 2.16 -29.18
C PHE A 17 30.39 1.34 -28.09
N CYS A 18 29.20 0.78 -28.37
CA CYS A 18 28.46 -0.01 -27.39
C CYS A 18 29.21 -1.29 -27.00
N GLU A 19 29.85 -1.98 -27.95
CA GLU A 19 30.67 -3.17 -27.68
C GLU A 19 31.84 -2.85 -26.72
N GLU A 20 32.62 -1.81 -27.02
CA GLU A 20 33.70 -1.34 -26.13
C GLU A 20 33.15 -0.88 -24.76
N PHE A 21 32.03 -0.15 -24.77
CA PHE A 21 31.40 0.35 -23.56
C PHE A 21 30.91 -0.79 -22.65
N LEU A 22 30.34 -1.86 -23.21
CA LEU A 22 29.88 -3.03 -22.46
C LEU A 22 31.03 -3.90 -21.95
N HIS A 23 32.19 -3.88 -22.61
CA HIS A 23 33.40 -4.55 -22.11
C HIS A 23 33.97 -3.86 -20.86
N GLU A 24 33.93 -2.53 -20.83
CA GLU A 24 34.40 -1.75 -19.69
C GLU A 24 33.35 -1.65 -18.58
N ARG A 25 32.07 -1.59 -18.95
CA ARG A 25 30.96 -1.35 -18.02
C ARG A 25 30.01 -2.54 -17.96
N ARG A 26 29.88 -3.08 -16.75
CA ARG A 26 28.89 -4.12 -16.43
C ARG A 26 27.49 -3.52 -16.37
N ILE A 27 26.74 -3.65 -17.46
CA ILE A 27 25.34 -3.21 -17.54
C ILE A 27 24.57 -4.18 -18.43
N ILE A 28 23.35 -4.49 -18.05
CA ILE A 28 22.39 -5.25 -18.88
C ILE A 28 21.10 -4.45 -19.01
N PHE A 29 20.32 -4.73 -20.04
CA PHE A 29 18.98 -4.23 -20.22
C PHE A 29 17.99 -5.41 -20.15
N ALA A 30 17.10 -5.38 -19.17
CA ALA A 30 16.11 -6.43 -18.94
C ALA A 30 14.80 -5.80 -18.45
N ASN A 31 13.65 -6.41 -18.76
CA ASN A 31 12.35 -5.98 -18.21
C ASN A 31 12.10 -4.45 -18.27
N GLY A 32 12.54 -3.82 -19.37
CA GLY A 32 12.34 -2.38 -19.60
C GLY A 32 13.25 -1.43 -18.81
N ALA A 33 14.31 -1.92 -18.15
CA ALA A 33 15.25 -1.10 -17.40
C ALA A 33 16.71 -1.57 -17.56
N PHE A 34 17.65 -0.66 -17.33
CA PHE A 34 19.06 -1.01 -17.19
C PHE A 34 19.38 -1.44 -15.75
N PHE A 35 20.27 -2.42 -15.61
CA PHE A 35 20.77 -2.92 -14.33
C PHE A 35 22.29 -2.98 -14.34
N THR A 36 22.89 -2.58 -13.22
CA THR A 36 24.34 -2.57 -13.00
C THR A 36 24.66 -3.33 -11.71
N PRO A 37 25.94 -3.46 -11.32
CA PRO A 37 26.28 -3.94 -9.99
C PRO A 37 25.68 -3.11 -8.86
N ASP A 38 25.26 -1.86 -9.11
CA ASP A 38 24.62 -0.97 -8.13
C ASP A 38 23.08 -1.04 -8.15
N GLY A 39 22.51 -1.98 -8.90
CA GLY A 39 21.07 -2.17 -9.01
C GLY A 39 20.47 -1.51 -10.26
N ARG A 40 19.16 -1.24 -10.20
CA ARG A 40 18.42 -0.63 -11.28
C ARG A 40 18.84 0.83 -11.51
N VAL A 41 19.08 1.17 -12.77
CA VAL A 41 19.26 2.56 -13.19
C VAL A 41 17.89 3.24 -13.25
N THR A 42 17.63 4.17 -12.34
CA THR A 42 16.33 4.86 -12.21
C THR A 42 16.25 6.17 -12.98
N ASP A 43 17.39 6.79 -13.23
CA ASP A 43 17.59 7.99 -14.03
C ASP A 43 18.67 7.68 -15.07
N ASP A 44 18.42 7.99 -16.34
CA ASP A 44 19.37 7.74 -17.43
C ASP A 44 20.42 8.85 -17.56
N LEU A 45 20.26 9.97 -16.84
CA LEU A 45 21.17 11.12 -16.91
C LEU A 45 22.63 10.77 -16.54
N PRO A 46 22.94 9.98 -15.49
CA PRO A 46 24.31 9.56 -15.22
C PRO A 46 24.92 8.73 -16.35
N LEU A 47 24.15 7.79 -16.91
CA LEU A 47 24.56 6.99 -18.06
C LEU A 47 24.81 7.86 -19.30
N ARG A 48 23.94 8.86 -19.55
CA ARG A 48 24.14 9.86 -20.62
C ARG A 48 25.40 10.69 -20.39
N GLY A 49 25.67 11.09 -19.15
CA GLY A 49 26.87 11.84 -18.77
C GLY A 49 28.16 11.06 -19.05
N GLU A 50 28.19 9.78 -18.70
CA GLU A 50 29.33 8.90 -18.99
C GLU A 50 29.56 8.72 -20.50
N ILE A 51 28.48 8.54 -21.28
CA ILE A 51 28.56 8.49 -22.74
C ILE A 51 29.09 9.84 -23.26
N TYR A 52 28.54 10.96 -22.80
CA TYR A 52 29.00 12.30 -23.18
C TYR A 52 30.49 12.50 -22.89
N ASP A 53 30.99 12.07 -21.73
CA ASP A 53 32.39 12.20 -21.36
C ASP A 53 33.32 11.42 -22.29
N LYS A 54 32.89 10.27 -22.80
CA LYS A 54 33.62 9.52 -23.84
C LYS A 54 33.51 10.18 -25.21
N LEU A 55 32.48 10.96 -25.48
CA LEU A 55 32.28 11.62 -26.78
C LEU A 55 32.85 13.04 -26.86
N LYS A 56 33.10 13.72 -25.73
CA LYS A 56 33.44 15.17 -25.72
C LYS A 56 34.72 15.55 -26.47
N PHE A 57 35.66 14.61 -26.66
CA PHE A 57 36.87 14.84 -27.44
C PHE A 57 36.65 14.62 -28.96
N CYS A 58 35.54 14.00 -29.35
CA CYS A 58 35.20 13.79 -30.75
C CYS A 58 34.64 15.10 -31.32
N ALA A 59 35.22 15.61 -32.40
CA ALA A 59 34.75 16.82 -33.09
C ALA A 59 33.49 16.56 -33.93
N VAL A 60 32.46 15.95 -33.33
CA VAL A 60 31.22 15.55 -33.98
C VAL A 60 30.11 16.57 -33.77
N ASN A 61 29.32 16.80 -34.83
CA ASN A 61 28.11 17.62 -34.75
C ASN A 61 26.98 16.86 -34.04
N ASN A 62 26.10 17.59 -33.33
CA ASN A 62 24.87 17.08 -32.75
C ASN A 62 25.03 15.92 -31.73
N ILE A 63 25.93 16.13 -30.77
CA ILE A 63 26.21 15.18 -29.67
C ILE A 63 24.93 14.68 -28.94
N PRO A 64 23.92 15.51 -28.61
CA PRO A 64 22.72 15.03 -27.92
C PRO A 64 21.94 13.96 -28.69
N ARG A 65 21.83 14.11 -30.01
CA ARG A 65 21.21 13.09 -30.87
C ARG A 65 22.05 11.82 -30.89
N LYS A 66 23.38 11.94 -30.91
CA LYS A 66 24.28 10.79 -30.92
C LYS A 66 24.19 9.98 -29.64
N ILE A 67 24.13 10.64 -28.48
CA ILE A 67 23.90 9.99 -27.18
C ILE A 67 22.56 9.23 -27.20
N THR A 68 21.51 9.84 -27.75
CA THR A 68 20.19 9.19 -27.84
C THR A 68 20.26 7.93 -28.70
N ASN A 69 20.90 7.99 -29.87
CA ASN A 69 21.09 6.81 -30.73
C ASN A 69 21.90 5.72 -30.03
N ILE A 70 23.02 6.07 -29.39
CA ILE A 70 23.86 5.14 -28.63
C ILE A 70 23.05 4.46 -27.54
N LEU A 71 22.19 5.18 -26.81
CA LEU A 71 21.32 4.58 -25.80
C LEU A 71 20.36 3.55 -26.39
N GLU A 72 19.78 3.81 -27.57
CA GLU A 72 18.90 2.84 -28.23
C GLU A 72 19.67 1.59 -28.70
N VAL A 73 20.87 1.75 -29.26
CA VAL A 73 21.73 0.61 -29.62
C VAL A 73 22.19 -0.15 -28.38
N LEU A 74 22.57 0.54 -27.31
CA LEU A 74 22.99 -0.05 -26.05
C LEU A 74 21.89 -0.91 -25.42
N LYS A 75 20.61 -0.51 -25.52
CA LYS A 75 19.50 -1.35 -25.08
C LYS A 75 19.44 -2.68 -25.83
N LEU A 76 19.72 -2.67 -27.14
CA LEU A 76 19.71 -3.86 -27.99
C LEU A 76 20.90 -4.77 -27.66
N GLU A 77 22.10 -4.20 -27.57
CA GLU A 77 23.35 -4.95 -27.30
C GLU A 77 23.39 -5.52 -25.87
N ALA A 78 22.87 -4.75 -24.89
CA ALA A 78 22.82 -5.17 -23.49
C ALA A 78 21.59 -6.04 -23.17
N GLN A 79 20.71 -6.29 -24.14
CA GLN A 79 19.44 -6.97 -23.90
C GLN A 79 19.66 -8.40 -23.42
N VAL A 80 19.03 -8.75 -22.31
CA VAL A 80 18.85 -10.14 -21.88
C VAL A 80 17.35 -10.48 -21.81
N SER A 81 17.01 -11.76 -21.97
CA SER A 81 15.61 -12.20 -22.10
C SER A 81 14.76 -11.91 -20.86
N ASP A 82 15.30 -12.20 -19.68
CA ASP A 82 14.69 -11.91 -18.38
C ASP A 82 15.81 -11.79 -17.33
N PHE A 83 15.47 -11.24 -16.16
CA PHE A 83 16.42 -11.11 -15.07
C PHE A 83 15.72 -11.29 -13.72
N PRO A 84 15.22 -12.48 -13.34
CA PRO A 84 14.30 -12.63 -12.19
C PRO A 84 14.87 -12.13 -10.84
N PRO A 85 14.02 -11.69 -9.90
CA PRO A 85 14.46 -11.27 -8.57
C PRO A 85 14.93 -12.45 -7.69
N GLU A 86 16.05 -12.26 -7.02
CA GLU A 86 16.60 -13.21 -6.04
C GLU A 86 15.99 -12.93 -4.65
N GLN A 87 15.24 -13.90 -4.12
CA GLN A 87 14.45 -13.72 -2.88
C GLN A 87 15.18 -14.19 -1.61
N ASP A 88 16.38 -14.74 -1.75
CA ASP A 88 17.17 -15.40 -0.69
C ASP A 88 18.37 -14.55 -0.22
N ARG A 89 18.46 -13.30 -0.68
CA ARG A 89 19.59 -12.41 -0.42
C ARG A 89 19.20 -10.94 -0.47
N ILE A 90 20.06 -10.12 0.12
CA ILE A 90 19.97 -8.67 0.16
C ILE A 90 21.29 -8.13 -0.38
N HIS A 91 21.23 -7.24 -1.37
CA HIS A 91 22.43 -6.54 -1.85
C HIS A 91 22.52 -5.18 -1.16
N VAL A 92 23.62 -4.95 -0.47
CA VAL A 92 23.93 -3.75 0.33
C VAL A 92 25.11 -3.00 -0.30
N ALA A 93 25.45 -1.80 0.16
CA ALA A 93 26.46 -0.95 -0.50
C ALA A 93 27.82 -1.63 -0.66
N ASN A 94 28.23 -2.44 0.33
CA ASN A 94 29.53 -3.10 0.39
C ASN A 94 29.51 -4.59 0.02
N GLY A 95 28.36 -5.19 -0.33
CA GLY A 95 28.33 -6.64 -0.58
C GLY A 95 26.96 -7.26 -0.81
N THR A 96 26.87 -8.57 -0.60
CA THR A 96 25.63 -9.35 -0.64
C THR A 96 25.51 -10.19 0.61
N LEU A 97 24.39 -10.04 1.31
CA LEU A 97 24.04 -10.76 2.52
C LEU A 97 22.96 -11.80 2.22
N LEU A 98 23.25 -13.08 2.46
CA LEU A 98 22.29 -14.16 2.35
C LEU A 98 21.40 -14.23 3.60
N LEU A 99 20.19 -14.79 3.48
CA LEU A 99 19.25 -14.93 4.61
C LEU A 99 19.81 -15.73 5.80
N ASN A 100 20.77 -16.63 5.56
CA ASN A 100 21.44 -17.40 6.61
C ASN A 100 22.54 -16.59 7.35
N GLY A 101 22.77 -15.33 6.98
CA GLY A 101 23.79 -14.46 7.56
C GLY A 101 25.16 -14.53 6.86
N THR A 102 25.33 -15.36 5.84
CA THR A 102 26.58 -15.37 5.06
C THR A 102 26.72 -14.08 4.25
N PHE A 103 27.83 -13.38 4.44
CA PHE A 103 28.15 -12.14 3.74
C PHE A 103 29.31 -12.32 2.76
N THR A 104 29.14 -11.81 1.55
CA THR A 104 30.18 -11.72 0.53
C THR A 104 30.45 -10.25 0.23
N GLU A 105 31.66 -9.79 0.53
CA GLU A 105 32.09 -8.41 0.24
C GLU A 105 32.28 -8.18 -1.27
N GLY A 106 32.04 -6.95 -1.70
CA GLY A 106 32.22 -6.49 -3.06
C GLY A 106 30.97 -6.58 -3.94
N ARG A 107 31.08 -6.04 -5.16
CA ARG A 107 29.95 -5.89 -6.11
C ARG A 107 30.25 -6.57 -7.45
N PRO A 108 30.57 -7.89 -7.49
CA PRO A 108 30.97 -8.53 -8.74
C PRO A 108 29.79 -8.86 -9.66
N ALA A 109 28.56 -9.01 -9.15
CA ALA A 109 27.39 -9.36 -9.92
C ALA A 109 26.56 -8.11 -10.26
N ILE A 110 25.92 -8.11 -11.44
CA ILE A 110 24.81 -7.22 -11.74
C ILE A 110 23.61 -7.68 -10.92
N VAL A 111 22.91 -6.73 -10.29
CA VAL A 111 21.80 -7.02 -9.36
C VAL A 111 20.57 -6.20 -9.70
N ARG A 112 19.39 -6.64 -9.25
CA ARG A 112 18.15 -5.87 -9.47
C ARG A 112 18.05 -4.61 -8.62
N SER A 113 18.40 -4.76 -7.35
CA SER A 113 18.31 -3.73 -6.33
C SER A 113 19.57 -3.80 -5.49
N ARG A 114 20.12 -2.64 -5.13
CA ARG A 114 21.15 -2.51 -4.10
C ARG A 114 20.73 -1.42 -3.14
N LEU A 115 20.75 -1.73 -1.85
CA LEU A 115 20.46 -0.79 -0.79
C LEU A 115 21.72 0.07 -0.54
N PRO A 116 21.58 1.39 -0.32
CA PRO A 116 22.71 2.28 -0.01
C PRO A 116 23.33 2.06 1.38
N VAL A 117 22.63 1.36 2.30
CA VAL A 117 23.18 1.00 3.61
C VAL A 117 24.28 -0.06 3.48
N GLY A 118 25.32 0.02 4.31
CA GLY A 118 26.36 -1.01 4.42
C GLY A 118 25.95 -2.12 5.40
N TYR A 119 26.45 -3.34 5.15
CA TYR A 119 26.42 -4.39 6.18
C TYR A 119 27.69 -4.29 7.02
N ASN A 120 27.50 -4.05 8.31
CA ASN A 120 28.54 -4.02 9.32
C ASN A 120 28.04 -4.86 10.52
N PRO A 121 28.55 -6.09 10.72
CA PRO A 121 28.09 -6.97 11.80
C PRO A 121 28.37 -6.40 13.20
N ASP A 122 29.32 -5.47 13.31
CA ASP A 122 29.73 -4.82 14.55
C ASP A 122 29.05 -3.45 14.73
N ALA A 123 28.05 -3.11 13.90
CA ALA A 123 27.31 -1.87 14.04
C ALA A 123 26.65 -1.79 15.44
N PRO A 124 26.73 -0.64 16.13
CA PRO A 124 26.08 -0.46 17.42
C PRO A 124 24.57 -0.72 17.33
N ALA A 125 23.97 -1.17 18.44
CA ALA A 125 22.52 -1.25 18.56
C ALA A 125 21.90 0.14 18.31
N PRO A 126 20.80 0.24 17.54
CA PRO A 126 20.22 1.52 17.17
C PRO A 126 19.36 2.07 18.33
N VAL A 127 20.00 2.62 19.36
CA VAL A 127 19.38 3.01 20.63
C VAL A 127 18.35 4.13 20.43
N ILE A 128 18.64 5.12 19.59
CA ILE A 128 17.74 6.25 19.34
C ILE A 128 16.49 5.74 18.61
N TRP A 129 16.65 4.89 17.60
CA TRP A 129 15.56 4.22 16.91
C TRP A 129 14.67 3.41 17.85
N LEU A 130 15.26 2.57 18.71
CA LEU A 130 14.52 1.73 19.64
C LEU A 130 13.76 2.56 20.68
N ASN A 131 14.38 3.62 21.21
CA ASN A 131 13.72 4.55 22.14
C ASN A 131 12.56 5.31 21.45
N PHE A 132 12.75 5.71 20.19
CA PHE A 132 11.68 6.33 19.40
C PHE A 132 10.51 5.35 19.20
N LEU A 133 10.78 4.10 18.83
CA LEU A 133 9.74 3.08 18.68
C LEU A 133 9.03 2.76 19.99
N ASP A 134 9.74 2.71 21.11
CA ASP A 134 9.12 2.52 22.43
C ASP A 134 8.22 3.71 22.81
N GLY A 135 8.61 4.94 22.44
CA GLY A 135 7.74 6.11 22.60
C GLY A 135 6.51 6.10 21.67
N LEU A 136 6.64 5.52 20.48
CA LEU A 136 5.61 5.54 19.43
C LEU A 136 4.62 4.37 19.50
N LEU A 137 5.08 3.16 19.82
CA LEU A 137 4.33 1.91 19.73
C LEU A 137 4.32 1.17 21.06
N TYR A 138 3.38 0.24 21.21
CA TYR A 138 3.39 -0.70 22.32
C TYR A 138 4.43 -1.79 22.11
N ALA A 139 5.06 -2.26 23.20
CA ALA A 139 6.20 -3.17 23.14
C ALA A 139 5.85 -4.47 22.39
N GLU A 140 4.62 -4.97 22.52
CA GLU A 140 4.12 -6.14 21.83
C GLU A 140 4.01 -6.00 20.30
N ASP A 141 3.96 -4.78 19.77
CA ASP A 141 3.79 -4.49 18.33
C ASP A 141 5.14 -4.26 17.61
N ILE A 142 6.19 -3.91 18.35
CA ILE A 142 7.53 -3.63 17.81
C ILE A 142 8.11 -4.84 17.04
N PRO A 143 7.99 -6.10 17.52
CA PRO A 143 8.46 -7.26 16.76
C PRO A 143 7.76 -7.42 15.40
N THR A 144 6.48 -7.05 15.28
CA THR A 144 5.76 -7.08 14.00
C THR A 144 6.28 -6.02 13.03
N LEU A 145 6.57 -4.82 13.54
CA LEU A 145 7.21 -3.76 12.75
C LEU A 145 8.61 -4.19 12.29
N GLN A 146 9.41 -4.79 13.17
CA GLN A 146 10.73 -5.32 12.87
C GLN A 146 10.67 -6.35 11.73
N GLU A 147 9.76 -7.32 11.83
CA GLU A 147 9.52 -8.33 10.79
C GLU A 147 9.08 -7.71 9.48
N PHE A 148 8.22 -6.68 9.52
CA PHE A 148 7.73 -6.03 8.31
C PHE A 148 8.80 -5.20 7.61
N ILE A 149 9.62 -4.45 8.35
CA ILE A 149 10.76 -3.74 7.77
C ILE A 149 11.76 -4.74 7.20
N GLY A 150 12.06 -5.83 7.93
CA GLY A 150 12.90 -6.93 7.44
C GLY A 150 12.36 -7.56 6.16
N TYR A 151 11.05 -7.84 6.12
CA TYR A 151 10.35 -8.37 4.94
C TYR A 151 10.50 -7.49 3.70
N CYS A 152 10.59 -6.17 3.90
CA CYS A 152 10.80 -5.24 2.81
C CYS A 152 12.20 -5.33 2.18
N LEU A 153 13.20 -5.91 2.85
CA LEU A 153 14.60 -5.99 2.37
C LEU A 153 14.79 -6.95 1.19
N ILE A 154 13.87 -7.92 1.01
CA ILE A 154 13.96 -8.94 -0.06
C ILE A 154 12.82 -8.79 -1.06
N PRO A 155 12.97 -9.13 -2.36
CA PRO A 155 11.89 -9.00 -3.35
C PRO A 155 10.87 -10.17 -3.29
N SER A 156 10.30 -10.45 -2.12
CA SER A 156 9.31 -11.51 -1.91
C SER A 156 7.97 -11.01 -1.35
N ASN A 157 6.88 -11.61 -1.82
CA ASN A 157 5.52 -11.38 -1.32
C ASN A 157 4.92 -12.60 -0.59
N LYS A 158 5.76 -13.54 -0.12
CA LYS A 158 5.32 -14.78 0.53
C LYS A 158 4.46 -14.56 1.78
N GLY A 159 4.69 -13.49 2.53
CA GLY A 159 3.88 -13.15 3.71
C GLY A 159 2.51 -12.59 3.39
N GLN A 160 2.28 -12.08 2.17
CA GLN A 160 1.01 -11.50 1.73
C GLN A 160 0.43 -10.47 2.73
N ARG A 161 1.30 -9.60 3.27
CA ARG A 161 0.93 -8.53 4.20
C ARG A 161 1.36 -7.17 3.68
N MET A 162 0.53 -6.17 3.96
CA MET A 162 0.82 -4.75 3.97
C MET A 162 0.67 -4.23 5.40
N MET A 163 1.25 -3.08 5.70
CA MET A 163 1.20 -2.48 7.03
C MET A 163 0.54 -1.11 6.99
N VAL A 164 -0.31 -0.85 7.97
CA VAL A 164 -0.92 0.45 8.24
C VAL A 164 -0.57 0.80 9.68
N ILE A 165 0.06 1.94 9.90
CA ILE A 165 0.30 2.48 11.24
C ILE A 165 -0.61 3.69 11.42
N LYS A 166 -1.60 3.57 12.32
CA LYS A 166 -2.60 4.59 12.59
C LYS A 166 -2.29 5.37 13.87
N GLY A 167 -2.62 6.65 13.88
CA GLY A 167 -2.51 7.52 15.06
C GLY A 167 -3.17 8.88 14.79
N ASN A 168 -3.36 9.73 15.77
CA ASN A 168 -4.12 10.99 15.63
C ASN A 168 -3.36 12.14 14.95
N GLY A 169 -2.07 11.96 14.67
CA GLY A 169 -1.21 12.96 14.04
C GLY A 169 -0.23 13.58 15.04
N GLY A 170 0.98 13.89 14.55
CA GLY A 170 2.03 14.49 15.38
C GLY A 170 2.74 13.52 16.33
N GLU A 171 2.44 12.23 16.34
CA GLU A 171 3.16 11.23 17.15
C GLU A 171 4.57 10.96 16.61
N GLY A 172 4.78 11.16 15.31
CA GLY A 172 6.06 10.94 14.63
C GLY A 172 6.08 9.77 13.64
N LYS A 173 4.93 9.21 13.25
CA LYS A 173 4.82 8.08 12.30
C LYS A 173 5.70 8.25 11.04
N SER A 174 5.63 9.41 10.40
CA SER A 174 6.41 9.76 9.19
C SER A 174 7.93 9.69 9.37
N GLN A 175 8.44 9.76 10.61
CA GLN A 175 9.86 9.61 10.91
C GLN A 175 10.36 8.20 10.58
N ILE A 176 9.50 7.18 10.68
CA ILE A 176 9.80 5.82 10.19
C ILE A 176 10.10 5.89 8.69
N GLY A 177 9.23 6.51 7.90
CA GLY A 177 9.42 6.68 6.45
C GLY A 177 10.72 7.41 6.11
N ALA A 178 11.05 8.46 6.86
CA ALA A 178 12.30 9.20 6.68
C ALA A 178 13.55 8.32 6.87
N VAL A 179 13.58 7.48 7.91
CA VAL A 179 14.69 6.53 8.14
C VAL A 179 14.73 5.45 7.06
N LEU A 180 13.58 4.89 6.69
CA LEU A 180 13.50 3.86 5.64
C LEU A 180 13.99 4.40 4.29
N SER A 181 13.77 5.68 3.97
CA SER A 181 14.30 6.27 2.74
C SER A 181 15.84 6.24 2.68
N THR A 182 16.52 6.41 3.81
CA THR A 182 17.98 6.29 3.91
C THR A 182 18.46 4.84 3.74
N ILE A 183 17.70 3.86 4.24
CA ILE A 183 18.05 2.43 4.13
C ILE A 183 17.78 1.91 2.71
N PHE A 184 16.64 2.29 2.11
CA PHE A 184 16.17 1.72 0.85
C PHE A 184 16.61 2.52 -0.39
N GLY A 185 16.88 3.82 -0.25
CA GLY A 185 17.25 4.69 -1.37
C GLY A 185 16.24 4.61 -2.52
N THR A 186 16.74 4.41 -3.74
CA THR A 186 15.94 4.31 -4.97
C THR A 186 15.05 3.05 -5.05
N ASN A 187 15.17 2.13 -4.10
CA ASN A 187 14.32 0.94 -3.98
C ASN A 187 13.06 1.18 -3.15
N MET A 188 12.95 2.37 -2.52
CA MET A 188 11.73 2.87 -1.90
C MET A 188 11.09 3.93 -2.80
N LYS A 189 9.76 4.01 -2.75
CA LYS A 189 8.98 5.03 -3.46
C LYS A 189 7.91 5.60 -2.56
N ASP A 190 7.77 6.92 -2.59
CA ASP A 190 6.61 7.58 -2.01
C ASP A 190 5.43 7.47 -2.99
N GLY A 191 4.28 7.03 -2.49
CA GLY A 191 3.12 6.78 -3.32
C GLY A 191 1.84 6.63 -2.52
N SER A 192 0.71 6.90 -3.15
CA SER A 192 -0.60 6.77 -2.52
C SER A 192 -1.25 5.43 -2.84
N ILE A 193 -1.63 4.67 -1.80
CA ILE A 193 -2.40 3.43 -1.91
C ILE A 193 -3.75 3.70 -2.60
N GLY A 194 -4.40 4.83 -2.26
CA GLY A 194 -5.59 5.31 -2.95
C GLY A 194 -5.36 5.42 -4.46
N LYS A 195 -4.29 6.10 -4.89
CA LYS A 195 -3.93 6.25 -6.30
C LYS A 195 -3.58 4.90 -6.95
N ILE A 196 -2.89 4.01 -6.26
CA ILE A 196 -2.57 2.65 -6.74
C ILE A 196 -3.85 1.85 -6.99
N SER A 197 -4.88 2.04 -6.17
CA SER A 197 -6.16 1.36 -6.28
C SER A 197 -6.98 1.78 -7.51
N GLU A 198 -6.79 3.00 -8.01
CA GLU A 198 -7.61 3.57 -9.11
C GLU A 198 -6.83 3.74 -10.42
N ASN A 199 -5.55 4.09 -10.35
CA ASN A 199 -4.75 4.49 -11.49
C ASN A 199 -3.81 3.37 -11.94
N ARG A 200 -4.06 2.82 -13.14
CA ARG A 200 -3.21 1.79 -13.77
C ARG A 200 -1.75 2.19 -13.94
N PHE A 201 -1.45 3.47 -14.20
CA PHE A 201 -0.08 3.94 -14.37
C PHE A 201 0.66 4.01 -13.04
N ALA A 202 -0.03 4.30 -11.94
CA ALA A 202 0.56 4.28 -10.60
C ALA A 202 0.99 2.88 -10.16
N ARG A 203 0.38 1.83 -10.73
CA ARG A 203 0.77 0.43 -10.48
C ARG A 203 2.06 0.06 -11.19
N ALA A 204 2.22 0.47 -12.46
CA ALA A 204 3.47 0.26 -13.21
C ALA A 204 4.67 0.96 -12.58
N ASP A 205 4.41 2.01 -11.82
CA ASP A 205 5.39 2.77 -11.06
C ASP A 205 6.00 2.03 -9.86
N LEU A 206 5.40 0.90 -9.46
CA LEU A 206 5.90 0.00 -8.43
C LEU A 206 6.72 -1.17 -8.99
N GLU A 207 6.85 -1.26 -10.31
CA GLU A 207 7.72 -2.25 -10.94
C GLU A 207 9.16 -2.07 -10.44
N HIS A 208 9.78 -3.16 -10.02
CA HIS A 208 11.14 -3.21 -9.46
C HIS A 208 11.32 -2.50 -8.09
N ILE A 209 10.25 -2.03 -7.45
CA ILE A 209 10.30 -1.35 -6.14
C ILE A 209 10.15 -2.37 -5.00
N LEU A 210 10.94 -2.23 -3.93
CA LEU A 210 10.86 -3.07 -2.74
C LEU A 210 9.80 -2.56 -1.74
N LEU A 211 9.72 -1.24 -1.57
CA LEU A 211 8.83 -0.61 -0.59
C LEU A 211 8.15 0.62 -1.18
N CYS A 212 6.82 0.67 -1.08
CA CYS A 212 6.04 1.88 -1.29
C CYS A 212 5.56 2.41 0.06
N VAL A 213 5.82 3.68 0.35
CA VAL A 213 5.33 4.36 1.55
C VAL A 213 4.26 5.37 1.16
N ASP A 214 3.12 5.30 1.82
CA ASP A 214 2.04 6.29 1.77
C ASP A 214 2.08 7.11 3.07
N ASP A 215 2.75 8.26 3.03
CA ASP A 215 3.03 9.07 4.22
C ASP A 215 1.81 9.88 4.72
N ASP A 216 0.82 10.06 3.86
CA ASP A 216 -0.43 10.75 4.17
C ASP A 216 -1.57 10.03 3.46
N MET A 217 -1.87 8.83 3.97
CA MET A 217 -2.91 7.99 3.39
C MET A 217 -4.25 8.69 3.57
N ARG A 218 -4.87 9.03 2.43
CA ARG A 218 -6.18 9.65 2.44
C ARG A 218 -7.22 8.76 3.11
N MET A 219 -8.11 9.40 3.85
CA MET A 219 -9.15 8.74 4.65
C MET A 219 -10.33 8.23 3.80
N GLU A 220 -10.38 8.54 2.50
CA GLU A 220 -11.46 8.02 1.66
C GLU A 220 -11.33 6.51 1.47
N ALA A 221 -12.45 5.79 1.66
CA ALA A 221 -12.47 4.35 1.48
C ALA A 221 -12.10 3.95 0.04
N LEU A 222 -11.23 2.94 -0.10
CA LEU A 222 -10.79 2.45 -1.40
C LEU A 222 -11.97 1.90 -2.20
N ARG A 223 -12.20 2.45 -3.39
CA ARG A 223 -13.23 1.94 -4.31
C ARG A 223 -12.91 0.55 -4.83
N GLN A 224 -11.63 0.26 -5.10
CA GLN A 224 -11.20 -1.01 -5.69
C GLN A 224 -10.00 -1.61 -4.95
N THR A 225 -10.25 -2.59 -4.09
CA THR A 225 -9.20 -3.29 -3.34
C THR A 225 -8.50 -4.38 -4.15
N ASN A 226 -9.08 -4.83 -5.28
CA ASN A 226 -8.55 -5.96 -6.04
C ASN A 226 -7.10 -5.75 -6.47
N TYR A 227 -6.74 -4.54 -6.90
CA TYR A 227 -5.37 -4.25 -7.30
C TYR A 227 -4.39 -4.22 -6.13
N VAL A 228 -4.78 -3.64 -5.00
CA VAL A 228 -3.97 -3.67 -3.77
C VAL A 228 -3.76 -5.12 -3.32
N LYS A 229 -4.82 -5.93 -3.29
CA LYS A 229 -4.74 -7.37 -2.98
C LYS A 229 -3.78 -8.09 -3.94
N SER A 230 -3.90 -7.84 -5.24
CA SER A 230 -3.05 -8.45 -6.27
C SER A 230 -1.58 -8.09 -6.08
N ILE A 231 -1.26 -6.83 -5.80
CA ILE A 231 0.12 -6.38 -5.53
C ILE A 231 0.69 -7.07 -4.30
N VAL A 232 -0.05 -7.06 -3.18
CA VAL A 232 0.37 -7.68 -1.91
C VAL A 232 0.57 -9.20 -2.04
N THR A 233 -0.10 -9.85 -3.00
CA THR A 233 0.01 -11.30 -3.23
C THR A 233 0.88 -11.69 -4.41
N ALA A 234 1.41 -10.72 -5.17
CA ALA A 234 2.10 -11.00 -6.42
C ALA A 234 3.38 -11.80 -6.15
N GLN A 235 3.47 -13.03 -6.65
CA GLN A 235 4.67 -13.87 -6.52
C GLN A 235 5.44 -13.98 -7.85
N GLY A 236 5.31 -12.96 -8.71
CA GLY A 236 5.90 -12.97 -10.03
C GLY A 236 5.56 -11.75 -10.86
N LYS A 237 5.35 -11.96 -12.15
CA LYS A 237 4.94 -10.89 -13.06
C LYS A 237 3.45 -10.60 -12.92
N MET A 238 3.08 -9.35 -13.15
CA MET A 238 1.69 -8.92 -13.29
C MET A 238 1.54 -8.05 -14.54
N ASP A 239 0.30 -7.90 -15.00
CA ASP A 239 0.00 -6.98 -16.09
C ASP A 239 0.16 -5.52 -15.63
N LEU A 240 1.04 -4.80 -16.30
CA LEU A 240 1.38 -3.40 -16.03
C LEU A 240 1.11 -2.56 -17.26
N GLU A 241 0.60 -1.35 -17.03
CA GLU A 241 0.30 -0.38 -18.06
C GLU A 241 1.05 0.92 -17.80
N ARG A 242 1.87 1.37 -18.76
CA ARG A 242 2.51 2.69 -18.75
C ARG A 242 1.85 3.59 -19.77
N LYS A 243 1.78 4.90 -19.47
CA LYS A 243 1.15 5.88 -20.37
C LYS A 243 1.83 5.86 -21.74
N GLY A 244 1.04 5.69 -22.80
CA GLY A 244 1.55 5.65 -24.18
C GLY A 244 2.31 4.37 -24.56
N LYS A 245 2.23 3.30 -23.75
CA LYS A 245 2.80 1.99 -24.05
C LYS A 245 1.74 0.91 -23.99
N GLN A 246 1.92 -0.17 -24.75
CA GLN A 246 1.09 -1.38 -24.64
C GLN A 246 1.30 -2.03 -23.26
N SER A 247 0.26 -2.71 -22.76
CA SER A 247 0.39 -3.49 -21.53
C SER A 247 1.42 -4.61 -21.68
N TYR A 248 2.11 -4.93 -20.59
CA TYR A 248 3.14 -5.96 -20.57
C TYR A 248 3.23 -6.62 -19.19
N GLN A 249 3.92 -7.76 -19.13
CA GLN A 249 4.15 -8.50 -17.89
C GLN A 249 5.42 -8.01 -17.20
N GLY A 250 5.29 -7.33 -16.07
CA GLY A 250 6.40 -6.79 -15.28
C GLY A 250 6.48 -7.39 -13.87
N TRP A 251 7.69 -7.49 -13.31
CA TRP A 251 7.90 -8.08 -11.98
C TRP A 251 7.33 -7.19 -10.87
N MET A 252 6.48 -7.75 -10.02
CA MET A 252 5.86 -7.05 -8.90
C MET A 252 6.17 -7.73 -7.57
N PHE A 253 6.82 -6.99 -6.68
CA PHE A 253 7.15 -7.43 -5.34
C PHE A 253 7.13 -6.28 -4.32
N ALA A 254 6.49 -5.15 -4.63
CA ALA A 254 6.44 -4.02 -3.71
C ALA A 254 5.63 -4.35 -2.45
N ARG A 255 6.18 -4.03 -1.27
CA ARG A 255 5.42 -3.96 -0.01
C ARG A 255 4.81 -2.58 0.14
N LEU A 256 3.64 -2.53 0.75
CA LEU A 256 2.92 -1.28 1.00
C LEU A 256 2.94 -0.99 2.49
N LEU A 257 3.48 0.17 2.86
CA LEU A 257 3.43 0.75 4.20
C LEU A 257 2.63 2.06 4.12
N ALA A 258 1.66 2.23 5.00
CA ALA A 258 0.90 3.47 5.10
C ALA A 258 0.95 4.04 6.51
N PHE A 259 1.09 5.36 6.59
CA PHE A 259 0.80 6.14 7.80
C PHE A 259 -0.56 6.80 7.61
N SER A 260 -1.43 6.68 8.61
CA SER A 260 -2.80 7.22 8.52
C SER A 260 -3.28 7.81 9.83
N ASN A 261 -4.29 8.68 9.73
CA ASN A 261 -5.05 9.19 10.85
C ASN A 261 -6.29 8.37 11.19
N GLY A 262 -6.53 7.27 10.47
CA GLY A 262 -7.53 6.29 10.84
C GLY A 262 -7.39 5.01 10.04
N ASP A 263 -8.49 4.29 9.88
CA ASP A 263 -8.45 2.95 9.31
C ASP A 263 -8.49 2.96 7.78
N LEU A 264 -7.69 2.08 7.15
CA LEU A 264 -7.77 1.86 5.71
C LEU A 264 -9.00 1.03 5.37
N GLN A 265 -10.07 1.73 5.01
CA GLN A 265 -11.35 1.13 4.67
C GLN A 265 -11.49 0.88 3.16
N ALA A 266 -12.42 -0.02 2.83
CA ALA A 266 -12.78 -0.35 1.45
C ALA A 266 -14.27 -0.11 1.23
N LEU A 267 -14.62 0.61 0.17
CA LEU A 267 -16.00 1.02 -0.09
C LEU A 267 -16.92 -0.18 -0.41
N TYR A 268 -16.40 -1.16 -1.15
CA TYR A 268 -17.18 -2.31 -1.63
C TYR A 268 -16.63 -3.68 -1.24
N ASP A 269 -15.41 -3.77 -0.70
CA ASP A 269 -14.79 -5.03 -0.33
C ASP A 269 -14.81 -5.22 1.18
N ARG A 270 -15.64 -6.16 1.62
CA ARG A 270 -15.76 -6.54 3.03
C ARG A 270 -15.31 -7.97 3.29
N SER A 271 -14.68 -8.59 2.29
CA SER A 271 -14.15 -9.93 2.44
C SER A 271 -12.96 -9.92 3.37
N ASP A 272 -12.77 -11.04 4.06
CA ASP A 272 -11.53 -11.31 4.79
C ASP A 272 -10.29 -11.15 3.91
N GLY A 273 -10.44 -11.30 2.58
CA GLY A 273 -9.38 -11.11 1.59
C GLY A 273 -8.65 -9.76 1.71
N PHE A 274 -9.34 -8.66 1.93
CA PHE A 274 -8.64 -7.38 2.07
C PHE A 274 -8.03 -7.20 3.47
N TYR A 275 -8.83 -7.44 4.52
CA TYR A 275 -8.42 -7.15 5.90
C TYR A 275 -7.35 -8.08 6.44
N ARG A 276 -7.36 -9.38 6.09
CA ARG A 276 -6.30 -10.31 6.55
C ARG A 276 -4.93 -9.91 6.04
N ARG A 277 -4.84 -9.13 4.95
CA ARG A 277 -3.58 -8.65 4.38
C ARG A 277 -3.05 -7.42 5.11
N GLN A 278 -3.80 -6.81 6.02
CA GLN A 278 -3.37 -5.64 6.77
C GLN A 278 -2.79 -6.03 8.14
N LEU A 279 -1.59 -5.56 8.44
CA LEU A 279 -1.05 -5.45 9.79
C LEU A 279 -1.36 -4.04 10.27
N VAL A 280 -2.27 -3.89 11.23
CA VAL A 280 -2.75 -2.58 11.71
C VAL A 280 -2.15 -2.30 13.08
N LEU A 281 -1.16 -1.41 13.10
CA LEU A 281 -0.50 -0.95 14.31
C LEU A 281 -1.13 0.39 14.72
N THR A 282 -1.28 0.60 16.03
CA THR A 282 -1.82 1.85 16.57
C THR A 282 -0.76 2.52 17.43
N THR A 283 -0.49 3.79 17.17
CA THR A 283 0.48 4.56 17.97
C THR A 283 -0.05 4.83 19.37
N LYS A 284 0.87 4.98 20.32
CA LYS A 284 0.60 5.60 21.62
C LYS A 284 0.15 7.05 21.41
N GLU A 285 -0.66 7.56 22.34
CA GLU A 285 -1.01 8.98 22.33
C GLU A 285 0.24 9.84 22.58
N LYS A 286 0.32 10.99 21.89
CA LYS A 286 1.40 11.95 22.11
C LYS A 286 1.32 12.48 23.56
N PRO A 287 2.38 12.34 24.38
CA PRO A 287 2.40 12.91 25.72
C PRO A 287 2.19 14.43 25.68
N VAL A 288 1.36 14.93 26.60
CA VAL A 288 1.11 16.37 26.75
C VAL A 288 2.42 17.09 27.04
N GLY A 289 2.72 18.13 26.25
CA GLY A 289 3.94 18.92 26.42
C GLY A 289 5.23 18.26 25.92
N ARG A 290 5.15 17.14 25.19
CA ARG A 290 6.33 16.56 24.51
C ARG A 290 6.97 17.60 23.59
N ALA A 291 8.22 17.94 23.85
CA ALA A 291 9.05 18.71 22.93
C ALA A 291 9.47 17.80 21.77
N ASP A 292 9.16 18.20 20.54
CA ASP A 292 9.58 17.48 19.34
C ASP A 292 11.00 17.91 18.98
N ASP A 293 11.92 16.95 18.94
CA ASP A 293 13.31 17.16 18.51
C ASP A 293 13.34 17.28 16.97
N PRO A 294 13.67 18.45 16.41
CA PRO A 294 13.63 18.66 14.96
C PRO A 294 14.68 17.83 14.21
N ASP A 295 15.74 17.39 14.90
CA ASP A 295 16.84 16.63 14.32
C ASP A 295 16.69 15.11 14.56
N LEU A 296 15.56 14.66 15.11
CA LEU A 296 15.33 13.27 15.46
C LEU A 296 15.50 12.33 14.25
N ALA A 297 14.98 12.73 13.08
CA ALA A 297 15.16 12.00 11.82
C ALA A 297 16.65 11.77 11.53
N GLU A 298 17.46 12.82 11.57
CA GLU A 298 18.89 12.76 11.22
C GLU A 298 19.68 11.92 12.24
N LYS A 299 19.34 12.05 13.52
CA LYS A 299 19.90 11.22 14.59
C LYS A 299 19.62 9.73 14.37
N MET A 300 18.38 9.37 13.99
CA MET A 300 18.03 7.98 13.66
C MET A 300 18.67 7.49 12.35
N LYS A 301 18.78 8.35 11.34
CA LYS A 301 19.46 8.02 10.07
C LYS A 301 20.95 7.71 10.29
N ALA A 302 21.60 8.33 11.27
CA ALA A 302 22.97 8.01 11.65
C ALA A 302 23.11 6.57 12.20
N GLU A 303 22.03 5.95 12.66
CA GLU A 303 22.00 4.55 13.12
C GLU A 303 21.63 3.55 12.00
N ALA A 304 21.60 3.96 10.72
CA ALA A 304 21.07 3.15 9.62
C ALA A 304 21.64 1.72 9.53
N GLU A 305 22.95 1.52 9.79
CA GLU A 305 23.55 0.17 9.80
C GLU A 305 22.99 -0.69 10.94
N GLY A 306 22.84 -0.12 12.15
CA GLY A 306 22.25 -0.81 13.30
C GLY A 306 20.76 -1.10 13.08
N ILE A 307 20.02 -0.17 12.47
CA ILE A 307 18.60 -0.38 12.10
C ILE A 307 18.48 -1.47 11.02
N PHE A 308 19.41 -1.52 10.07
CA PHE A 308 19.47 -2.59 9.08
C PHE A 308 19.70 -3.96 9.73
N LEU A 309 20.66 -4.08 10.66
CA LEU A 309 20.86 -5.33 11.41
C LEU A 309 19.61 -5.75 12.19
N TRP A 310 18.99 -4.78 12.88
CA TRP A 310 17.74 -5.01 13.61
C TRP A 310 16.61 -5.48 12.68
N ALA A 311 16.46 -4.88 11.50
CA ALA A 311 15.48 -5.33 10.51
C ALA A 311 15.82 -6.72 9.93
N PHE A 312 17.10 -7.00 9.68
CA PHE A 312 17.56 -8.29 9.18
C PHE A 312 17.27 -9.43 10.17
N GLU A 313 17.47 -9.20 11.46
CA GLU A 313 17.07 -10.16 12.51
C GLU A 313 15.55 -10.45 12.46
N GLY A 314 14.74 -9.41 12.29
CA GLY A 314 13.29 -9.55 12.07
C GLY A 314 12.95 -10.38 10.84
N LEU A 315 13.66 -10.17 9.73
CA LEU A 315 13.50 -10.96 8.52
C LEU A 315 13.84 -12.44 8.76
N GLN A 316 14.94 -12.73 9.45
CA GLN A 316 15.34 -14.10 9.75
C GLN A 316 14.29 -14.83 10.58
N ARG A 317 13.74 -14.17 11.60
CA ARG A 317 12.64 -14.70 12.41
C ARG A 317 11.39 -14.95 11.56
N LEU A 318 11.01 -14.00 10.69
CA LEU A 318 9.86 -14.14 9.80
C LEU A 318 10.04 -15.32 8.83
N VAL A 319 11.23 -15.48 8.23
CA VAL A 319 11.55 -16.59 7.31
C VAL A 319 11.49 -17.92 8.06
N ALA A 320 12.07 -18.00 9.26
CA ALA A 320 12.01 -19.19 10.10
C ALA A 320 10.56 -19.56 10.47
N ASN A 321 9.68 -18.56 10.64
CA ASN A 321 8.25 -18.76 10.87
C ASN A 321 7.42 -18.92 9.57
N ASN A 322 8.06 -19.29 8.45
CA ASN A 322 7.43 -19.50 7.15
C ASN A 322 6.56 -18.31 6.70
N PHE A 323 7.11 -17.09 6.85
CA PHE A 323 6.47 -15.82 6.50
C PHE A 323 5.16 -15.54 7.24
N LYS A 324 4.94 -16.16 8.40
CA LYS A 324 3.84 -15.81 9.31
C LYS A 324 4.34 -14.73 10.26
N PHE A 325 3.68 -13.58 10.24
CA PHE A 325 4.00 -12.47 11.12
C PHE A 325 3.62 -12.79 12.57
N SER A 326 4.45 -12.34 13.49
CA SER A 326 4.18 -12.32 14.92
C SER A 326 3.17 -11.20 15.19
N GLU A 327 1.88 -11.52 15.21
CA GLU A 327 0.80 -10.55 15.46
C GLU A 327 0.43 -10.57 16.95
N SER A 328 0.50 -9.41 17.63
CA SER A 328 -0.04 -9.21 18.98
C SER A 328 -1.57 -9.31 18.99
N ASP A 329 -2.17 -9.51 20.16
CA ASP A 329 -3.64 -9.48 20.29
C ASP A 329 -4.20 -8.11 19.90
N ARG A 330 -3.49 -7.02 20.20
CA ARG A 330 -3.85 -5.67 19.77
C ARG A 330 -3.92 -5.54 18.25
N ILE A 331 -2.96 -6.10 17.50
CA ILE A 331 -2.97 -6.06 16.04
C ILE A 331 -4.16 -6.84 15.48
N ARG A 332 -4.50 -7.99 16.08
CA ARG A 332 -5.67 -8.79 15.68
C ARG A 332 -6.97 -8.06 15.97
N GLU A 333 -7.09 -7.46 17.16
CA GLU A 333 -8.24 -6.66 17.57
C GLU A 333 -8.40 -5.42 16.69
N ASN A 334 -7.31 -4.71 16.37
CA ASN A 334 -7.32 -3.57 15.45
C ASN A 334 -7.85 -3.98 14.08
N ARG A 335 -7.40 -5.12 13.54
CA ARG A 335 -7.90 -5.64 12.26
C ARG A 335 -9.39 -5.96 12.32
N GLU A 336 -9.85 -6.61 13.38
CA GLU A 336 -11.29 -6.90 13.56
C GLU A 336 -12.11 -5.64 13.83
N ALA A 337 -11.55 -4.60 14.44
CA ALA A 337 -12.18 -3.29 14.60
C ALA A 337 -12.35 -2.61 13.24
N VAL A 338 -11.30 -2.52 12.42
CA VAL A 338 -11.35 -1.96 11.05
C VAL A 338 -12.42 -2.66 10.20
N LYS A 339 -12.52 -3.99 10.33
CA LYS A 339 -13.52 -4.80 9.63
C LYS A 339 -14.95 -4.53 10.11
N ARG A 340 -15.13 -4.23 11.41
CA ARG A 340 -16.42 -3.92 12.03
C ARG A 340 -16.87 -2.48 11.77
N ASP A 341 -15.98 -1.50 11.78
CA ASP A 341 -16.29 -0.08 11.54
C ASP A 341 -16.79 0.20 10.12
N ASN A 342 -16.48 -0.67 9.16
CA ASN A 342 -17.09 -0.63 7.82
C ASN A 342 -18.55 -1.16 7.80
N ASN A 343 -19.17 -1.29 8.97
CA ASN A 343 -20.51 -1.81 9.16
C ASN A 343 -21.31 -0.87 10.07
N ASN A 344 -21.79 0.24 9.49
CA ASN A 344 -22.66 1.21 10.14
C ASN A 344 -24.04 0.65 10.57
N ILE A 345 -24.24 -0.68 10.54
CA ILE A 345 -25.42 -1.31 11.12
C ILE A 345 -25.47 -1.16 12.63
N PHE A 346 -24.32 -1.04 13.31
CA PHE A 346 -24.31 -0.84 14.75
C PHE A 346 -24.88 0.53 15.10
N ASP A 347 -24.34 1.58 14.47
CA ASP A 347 -24.85 2.95 14.59
C ASP A 347 -26.33 3.04 14.17
N PHE A 348 -26.73 2.34 13.11
CA PHE A 348 -28.13 2.26 12.71
C PHE A 348 -29.01 1.56 13.76
N MET A 349 -28.55 0.45 14.34
CA MET A 349 -29.30 -0.30 15.35
C MET A 349 -29.40 0.45 16.68
N GLU A 350 -28.45 1.34 16.97
CA GLU A 350 -28.44 2.23 18.12
C GLU A 350 -29.13 3.58 17.83
N SER A 351 -29.53 3.83 16.59
CA SER A 351 -30.20 5.08 16.19
C SER A 351 -31.61 5.19 16.77
N GLU A 352 -31.95 6.39 17.25
CA GLU A 352 -33.30 6.72 17.70
C GLU A 352 -34.16 7.20 16.53
N GLY A 353 -35.45 6.86 16.54
CA GLY A 353 -36.43 7.38 15.58
C GLY A 353 -36.60 6.57 14.28
N TYR A 354 -35.68 5.66 13.95
CA TYR A 354 -35.76 4.84 12.74
C TYR A 354 -36.34 3.45 13.00
N ILE A 355 -35.78 2.75 13.99
CA ILE A 355 -36.15 1.41 14.39
C ILE A 355 -36.21 1.31 15.91
N ARG A 356 -36.83 0.24 16.42
CA ARG A 356 -36.86 -0.05 17.86
C ARG A 356 -36.85 -1.55 18.09
N CYS A 357 -35.98 -2.02 18.98
CA CYS A 357 -36.01 -3.41 19.41
C CYS A 357 -37.25 -3.66 20.27
N LYS A 358 -38.06 -4.65 19.88
CA LYS A 358 -39.34 -4.99 20.50
C LYS A 358 -39.67 -6.46 20.25
N ALA A 359 -39.79 -7.24 21.32
CA ALA A 359 -39.83 -8.71 21.27
C ALA A 359 -41.01 -9.28 20.48
N ASP A 360 -42.18 -8.63 20.52
CA ASP A 360 -43.41 -9.06 19.84
C ASP A 360 -43.56 -8.47 18.43
N ALA A 361 -42.56 -7.75 17.94
CA ALA A 361 -42.58 -7.14 16.62
C ALA A 361 -41.74 -7.88 15.60
N SER A 362 -42.02 -7.60 14.34
CA SER A 362 -41.27 -8.15 13.21
C SER A 362 -41.16 -7.16 12.06
N ILE A 363 -40.11 -7.31 11.27
CA ILE A 363 -39.87 -6.51 10.07
C ILE A 363 -39.41 -7.40 8.92
N SER A 364 -39.87 -7.13 7.70
CA SER A 364 -39.34 -7.84 6.53
C SER A 364 -37.91 -7.39 6.22
N SER A 365 -37.07 -8.26 5.66
CA SER A 365 -35.70 -7.89 5.27
C SER A 365 -35.66 -6.73 4.27
N LYS A 366 -36.71 -6.62 3.44
CA LYS A 366 -36.87 -5.51 2.49
C LYS A 366 -37.12 -4.20 3.22
N ASP A 367 -38.14 -4.16 4.08
CA ASP A 367 -38.54 -2.92 4.77
C ASP A 367 -37.44 -2.48 5.74
N PHE A 368 -36.77 -3.43 6.39
CA PHE A 368 -35.65 -3.14 7.28
C PHE A 368 -34.49 -2.46 6.53
N TYR A 369 -34.21 -2.95 5.32
CA TYR A 369 -33.20 -2.35 4.46
C TYR A 369 -33.61 -0.97 3.94
N GLU A 370 -34.89 -0.74 3.65
CA GLU A 370 -35.39 0.58 3.22
C GLU A 370 -35.23 1.64 4.32
N ILE A 371 -35.52 1.30 5.58
CA ILE A 371 -35.31 2.19 6.72
C ILE A 371 -33.82 2.45 6.95
N TYR A 372 -32.99 1.42 6.85
CA TYR A 372 -31.54 1.54 6.93
C TYR A 372 -30.98 2.47 5.83
N ARG A 373 -31.50 2.38 4.61
CA ARG A 373 -31.11 3.27 3.51
C ARG A 373 -31.48 4.72 3.78
N MET A 374 -32.67 4.97 4.30
CA MET A 374 -33.14 6.30 4.69
C MET A 374 -32.26 6.89 5.79
N TRP A 375 -31.95 6.11 6.83
CA TRP A 375 -31.01 6.53 7.87
C TRP A 375 -29.63 6.87 7.28
N CYS A 376 -29.11 6.06 6.36
CA CYS A 376 -27.85 6.35 5.69
C CYS A 376 -27.89 7.67 4.90
N GLU A 377 -28.96 7.88 4.12
CA GLU A 377 -29.14 9.09 3.32
C GLU A 377 -29.20 10.36 4.18
N GLU A 378 -29.98 10.33 5.26
CA GLU A 378 -30.12 11.45 6.20
C GLU A 378 -28.82 11.74 6.97
N ASN A 379 -27.99 10.73 7.21
CA ASN A 379 -26.70 10.87 7.90
C ASN A 379 -25.50 11.00 6.94
N SER A 380 -25.74 11.21 5.63
CA SER A 380 -24.68 11.31 4.61
C SER A 380 -23.72 10.11 4.57
N LEU A 381 -24.22 8.92 4.92
CA LEU A 381 -23.48 7.65 4.88
C LEU A 381 -23.84 6.86 3.61
N ALA A 382 -22.90 6.06 3.12
CA ALA A 382 -23.17 5.15 2.02
C ALA A 382 -23.83 3.85 2.55
N PRO A 383 -25.05 3.49 2.12
CA PRO A 383 -25.70 2.27 2.58
C PRO A 383 -24.99 1.00 2.07
N LEU A 384 -24.98 -0.06 2.88
CA LEU A 384 -24.62 -1.41 2.40
C LEU A 384 -25.57 -1.83 1.27
N LYS A 385 -25.17 -2.79 0.44
CA LYS A 385 -26.13 -3.45 -0.48
C LYS A 385 -27.13 -4.29 0.33
N ALA A 386 -28.37 -4.41 -0.15
CA ALA A 386 -29.45 -5.14 0.52
C ALA A 386 -29.04 -6.52 1.08
N ARG A 387 -28.36 -7.34 0.25
CA ARG A 387 -27.87 -8.66 0.66
C ARG A 387 -26.83 -8.57 1.77
N SER A 388 -25.87 -7.65 1.64
CA SER A 388 -24.83 -7.44 2.65
C SER A 388 -25.38 -6.91 3.97
N PHE A 389 -26.42 -6.06 3.93
CA PHE A 389 -27.15 -5.64 5.12
C PHE A 389 -27.83 -6.82 5.81
N SER A 390 -28.58 -7.63 5.06
CA SER A 390 -29.25 -8.82 5.60
C SER A 390 -28.24 -9.82 6.20
N ASP A 391 -27.16 -10.12 5.49
CA ASP A 391 -26.08 -11.00 5.98
C ASP A 391 -25.46 -10.45 7.28
N ALA A 392 -25.24 -9.14 7.36
CA ALA A 392 -24.67 -8.49 8.53
C ALA A 392 -25.64 -8.49 9.73
N MET A 393 -26.94 -8.29 9.50
CA MET A 393 -27.97 -8.41 10.53
C MET A 393 -28.11 -9.86 11.02
N ILE A 394 -28.04 -10.85 10.13
CA ILE A 394 -28.04 -12.29 10.49
C ILE A 394 -26.83 -12.62 11.37
N ALA A 395 -25.64 -12.19 10.95
CA ALA A 395 -24.40 -12.45 11.69
C ALA A 395 -24.41 -11.83 13.10
N ASN A 396 -25.15 -10.73 13.30
CA ASN A 396 -25.26 -10.03 14.58
C ASN A 396 -26.61 -10.24 15.28
N ALA A 397 -27.45 -11.18 14.81
CA ALA A 397 -28.80 -11.39 15.33
C ALA A 397 -28.80 -11.67 16.85
N GLY A 398 -27.88 -12.51 17.32
CA GLY A 398 -27.72 -12.80 18.75
C GLY A 398 -27.31 -11.59 19.60
N ARG A 399 -26.59 -10.62 19.03
CA ARG A 399 -26.19 -9.39 19.74
C ARG A 399 -27.37 -8.44 19.92
N PHE A 400 -28.23 -8.35 18.92
CA PHE A 400 -29.41 -7.48 18.93
C PHE A 400 -30.68 -8.17 19.45
N ASN A 401 -30.57 -9.42 19.92
CA ASN A 401 -31.71 -10.25 20.34
C ASN A 401 -32.79 -10.39 19.23
N LEU A 402 -32.33 -10.57 18.00
CA LEU A 402 -33.20 -10.77 16.83
C LEU A 402 -33.22 -12.24 16.41
N GLU A 403 -34.30 -12.66 15.77
CA GLU A 403 -34.41 -13.96 15.13
C GLU A 403 -34.69 -13.79 13.63
N HIS A 404 -33.83 -14.35 12.78
CA HIS A 404 -34.03 -14.32 11.32
C HIS A 404 -34.87 -15.51 10.87
N CYS A 405 -36.00 -15.24 10.21
CA CYS A 405 -36.98 -16.27 9.84
C CYS A 405 -37.70 -15.93 8.52
N ASN A 406 -38.40 -16.93 7.96
CA ASN A 406 -39.13 -16.82 6.68
C ASN A 406 -40.66 -16.79 6.83
N ASN A 407 -41.14 -16.56 8.06
CA ASN A 407 -42.56 -16.51 8.39
C ASN A 407 -43.08 -15.09 8.65
N ILE A 408 -42.29 -14.07 8.31
CA ILE A 408 -42.71 -12.67 8.42
C ILE A 408 -43.71 -12.34 7.32
N THR A 409 -44.81 -11.68 7.68
CA THR A 409 -45.81 -11.20 6.74
C THR A 409 -45.50 -9.76 6.36
N ASN A 410 -45.26 -9.50 5.07
CA ASN A 410 -45.04 -8.13 4.60
C ASN A 410 -46.35 -7.33 4.50
N SER A 411 -46.23 -6.03 4.19
CA SER A 411 -47.37 -5.12 3.99
C SER A 411 -48.36 -5.55 2.91
N ALA A 412 -47.95 -6.43 1.98
CA ALA A 412 -48.81 -7.01 0.94
C ALA A 412 -49.42 -8.37 1.33
N GLY A 413 -49.30 -8.80 2.59
CA GLY A 413 -49.86 -10.06 3.09
C GLY A 413 -49.10 -11.32 2.67
N ARG A 414 -47.87 -11.19 2.15
CA ARG A 414 -47.05 -12.32 1.66
C ARG A 414 -46.02 -12.73 2.71
N ARG A 415 -45.77 -14.03 2.84
CA ARG A 415 -44.68 -14.58 3.67
C ARG A 415 -43.33 -14.31 3.01
N VAL A 416 -42.41 -13.71 3.76
CA VAL A 416 -41.07 -13.31 3.30
C VAL A 416 -40.03 -13.51 4.40
N TRP A 417 -38.75 -13.42 4.02
CA TRP A 417 -37.64 -13.36 4.97
C TRP A 417 -37.63 -12.04 5.74
N GLY A 418 -37.32 -12.10 7.03
CA GLY A 418 -37.28 -10.94 7.91
C GLY A 418 -36.73 -11.28 9.28
N PHE A 419 -36.91 -10.35 10.21
CA PHE A 419 -36.40 -10.44 11.57
C PHE A 419 -37.54 -10.23 12.56
N MET A 420 -37.60 -11.10 13.58
CA MET A 420 -38.37 -10.87 14.80
C MET A 420 -37.54 -10.06 15.80
N GLY A 421 -38.21 -9.35 16.70
CA GLY A 421 -37.55 -8.60 17.77
C GLY A 421 -37.27 -7.13 17.44
N VAL A 422 -37.74 -6.63 16.30
CA VAL A 422 -37.54 -5.25 15.86
C VAL A 422 -38.75 -4.72 15.08
N GLU A 423 -39.10 -3.45 15.34
CA GLU A 423 -40.12 -2.72 14.58
C GLU A 423 -39.54 -1.49 13.88
N ALA A 424 -40.18 -1.12 12.78
CA ALA A 424 -40.00 0.16 12.10
C ALA A 424 -40.66 1.28 12.91
N VAL A 425 -39.91 2.32 13.27
CA VAL A 425 -40.47 3.56 13.84
C VAL A 425 -40.71 4.57 12.73
N ALA A 426 -39.73 4.74 11.85
CA ALA A 426 -39.86 5.58 10.67
C ALA A 426 -40.48 4.82 9.50
N ARG A 427 -41.27 5.53 8.69
CA ARG A 427 -41.91 4.98 7.48
C ARG A 427 -41.30 5.65 6.24
N PRO A 428 -40.62 4.91 5.35
CA PRO A 428 -39.90 5.48 4.20
C PRO A 428 -40.75 6.27 3.20
N HIS A 429 -42.08 6.29 3.31
CA HIS A 429 -42.97 7.01 2.39
C HIS A 429 -44.14 7.67 3.14
N ILE A 430 -43.94 8.88 3.65
CA ILE A 430 -45.03 9.85 3.87
C ILE A 430 -45.01 10.82 2.69
N ASN A 431 -45.39 10.32 1.52
CA ASN A 431 -45.78 11.17 0.37
C ASN A 431 -47.08 10.64 -0.23
N GLY A 432 -48.03 10.35 0.65
CA GLY A 432 -49.43 10.15 0.32
C GLY A 432 -50.24 11.00 1.27
N PHE A 433 -50.71 12.15 0.79
CA PHE A 433 -51.75 12.95 1.45
C PHE A 433 -52.98 12.06 1.68
N TYR A 434 -53.09 11.47 2.87
CA TYR A 434 -54.31 10.89 3.40
C TYR A 434 -54.32 11.11 4.91
N ASP A 435 -54.58 12.36 5.28
CA ASP A 435 -55.68 12.74 6.17
C ASP A 435 -55.41 14.14 6.73
N VAL A 436 -56.41 15.00 6.58
CA VAL A 436 -56.52 16.38 7.10
C VAL A 436 -55.60 17.40 6.41
N SER A 437 -56.07 17.94 5.28
CA SER A 437 -55.61 19.25 4.77
C SER A 437 -55.91 20.31 5.82
N SER A 438 -54.87 20.86 6.46
CA SER A 438 -54.98 22.06 7.28
C SER A 438 -55.22 23.26 6.37
N CYS A 439 -56.44 23.80 6.41
CA CYS A 439 -56.90 25.06 5.84
C CYS A 439 -55.77 26.02 5.43
N THR A 440 -55.54 26.17 4.12
CA THR A 440 -54.87 27.37 3.59
C THR A 440 -55.89 28.50 3.53
N TYR A 441 -55.72 29.49 4.42
CA TYR A 441 -56.34 30.81 4.30
C TYR A 441 -55.93 31.42 2.95
N VAL A 442 -56.85 31.50 2.01
CA VAL A 442 -56.74 32.37 0.84
C VAL A 442 -57.70 33.54 1.10
N PRO A 443 -57.21 34.78 1.24
CA PRO A 443 -58.07 35.96 1.34
C PRO A 443 -59.00 36.06 0.13
N GLU A 444 -60.25 36.49 0.35
CA GLU A 444 -61.34 36.53 -0.65
C GLU A 444 -61.08 37.40 -1.88
N GLU A 445 -59.95 38.11 -1.96
CA GLU A 445 -59.63 39.03 -3.06
C GLU A 445 -58.94 38.38 -4.27
N TRP A 446 -58.70 37.06 -4.23
CA TRP A 446 -57.95 36.33 -5.27
C TRP A 446 -58.77 35.22 -5.94
N ARG A 447 -60.08 35.45 -6.11
CA ARG A 447 -60.96 34.61 -6.95
C ARG A 447 -61.54 35.45 -8.09
N ASP A 448 -60.79 35.55 -9.18
CA ASP A 448 -61.34 35.83 -10.52
C ASP A 448 -61.25 34.57 -11.38
#